data_AF-A0A836C704-F1
#
_entry.id   AF-A0A836C704-F1
#
_cell.length_a   1.000
_cell.length_b   1.000
_cell.length_c   1.000
_cell.angle_alpha   90.00
_cell.angle_beta   90.00
_cell.angle_gamma   90.00
#
_symmetry.space_group_name_H-M   'P 1'
#
loop_
_entity.id
_entity.type
_entity.pdbx_description
1 polymer ?
#
loop_
_entity_poly.entity_id
_entity_poly.type
_entity_poly.pdbx_seq_one_letter_code
_entity_poly.pdbx_strand_id
1 'polypeptide(L)'
;QSLARQVGHAYGALRASEDAPPALWLTSCGAAAARAAFAEQGWDAWAVERREESVFDCVPRESIVYLSPDAEHALEGVEPGVTYVVGGIVDR
;
A
#
# COMPACT_ATOMS: atom_id res chain seq x y z
N GLN A 1 5.94 -15.66 5.02
CA GLN A 1 4.53 -15.36 4.62
C GLN A 1 4.59 -14.62 3.29
N SER A 2 3.61 -14.75 2.38
CA SER A 2 3.68 -14.04 1.09
C SER A 2 3.23 -12.58 1.20
N LEU A 3 3.78 -11.70 0.35
CA LEU A 3 3.40 -10.29 0.25
C LEU A 3 1.89 -10.13 0.01
N ALA A 4 1.32 -10.93 -0.89
CA ALA A 4 -0.10 -10.87 -1.22
C ALA A 4 -0.99 -11.09 0.01
N ARG A 5 -0.60 -12.01 0.89
CA ARG A 5 -1.32 -12.25 2.15
C ARG A 5 -1.18 -11.08 3.12
N GLN A 6 0.00 -10.49 3.26
CA GLN A 6 0.22 -9.32 4.11
C GLN A 6 -0.61 -8.12 3.66
N VAL A 7 -0.70 -7.87 2.34
CA VAL A 7 -1.57 -6.83 1.78
C VAL A 7 -3.04 -7.14 2.09
N GLY A 8 -3.47 -8.40 2.00
CA GLY A 8 -4.82 -8.79 2.41
C GLY A 8 -5.12 -8.54 3.89
N HIS A 9 -4.16 -8.78 4.77
CA HIS A 9 -4.28 -8.42 6.18
C HIS A 9 -4.39 -6.90 6.37
N ALA A 10 -3.59 -6.10 5.67
CA ALA A 10 -3.67 -4.65 5.72
C ALA A 10 -5.05 -4.14 5.24
N TYR A 11 -5.55 -4.65 4.13
CA TYR A 11 -6.88 -4.30 3.63
C TYR A 11 -8.00 -4.65 4.62
N GLY A 12 -7.93 -5.83 5.24
CA GLY A 12 -8.88 -6.24 6.27
C GLY A 12 -8.88 -5.32 7.49
N ALA A 13 -7.71 -4.89 7.95
CA ALA A 13 -7.57 -3.94 9.05
C ALA A 13 -8.14 -2.55 8.70
N LEU A 14 -7.87 -2.06 7.48
CA LEU A 14 -8.44 -0.81 6.99
C LEU A 14 -9.97 -0.86 6.92
N ARG A 15 -10.55 -1.96 6.42
CA ARG A 15 -12.00 -2.14 6.38
C ARG A 15 -12.68 -2.19 7.75
N ALA A 16 -11.98 -2.66 8.77
CA ALA A 16 -12.49 -2.76 10.14
C ALA A 16 -12.33 -1.45 10.94
N SER A 17 -11.65 -0.45 10.37
CA SER A 17 -11.46 0.85 11.01
C SER A 17 -12.79 1.63 10.99
N GLU A 18 -13.20 2.17 12.14
CA GLU A 18 -14.46 2.91 12.27
C GLU A 18 -14.37 4.35 11.73
N ASP A 19 -13.17 4.93 11.75
CA ASP A 19 -12.86 6.21 11.12
C ASP A 19 -12.68 6.03 9.61
N ALA A 20 -13.14 7.02 8.84
CA ALA A 20 -13.09 7.02 7.37
C ALA A 20 -11.74 6.48 6.85
N PRO A 21 -11.68 5.24 6.36
CA PRO A 21 -10.41 4.56 6.18
C PRO A 21 -9.63 5.23 5.04
N PRO A 22 -8.31 5.36 5.16
CA PRO A 22 -7.51 5.90 4.09
C PRO A 22 -7.63 5.01 2.84
N ALA A 23 -7.55 5.64 1.67
CA ALA A 23 -7.51 4.91 0.42
C ALA A 23 -6.22 4.05 0.36
N LEU A 24 -6.38 2.77 0.01
CA LEU A 24 -5.24 1.87 -0.19
C LEU A 24 -4.89 1.80 -1.68
N TRP A 25 -3.63 2.06 -2.01
CA TRP A 25 -3.10 2.03 -3.37
C TRP A 25 -2.00 0.97 -3.49
N LEU A 26 -2.06 0.17 -4.55
CA LEU A 26 -1.02 -0.79 -4.95
C LEU A 26 -0.38 -0.29 -6.23
N THR A 27 0.81 0.31 -6.10
CA THR A 27 1.58 0.87 -7.22
C THR A 27 2.66 -0.10 -7.68
N SER A 28 3.25 0.13 -8.86
CA SER A 28 4.22 -0.77 -9.49
C SER A 28 3.72 -2.21 -9.66
N CYS A 29 2.41 -2.41 -9.77
CA CYS A 29 1.74 -3.71 -9.82
C CYS A 29 1.52 -4.19 -11.27
N GLY A 30 2.52 -4.02 -12.13
CA GLY A 30 2.45 -4.41 -13.54
C GLY A 30 2.75 -5.89 -13.80
N ALA A 31 3.53 -6.53 -12.93
CA ALA A 31 3.99 -7.91 -13.16
C ALA A 31 2.83 -8.93 -13.08
N ALA A 32 2.67 -9.75 -14.12
CA ALA A 32 1.61 -10.75 -14.20
C ALA A 32 1.59 -11.73 -13.00
N ALA A 33 2.76 -12.15 -12.54
CA ALA A 33 2.88 -13.04 -11.38
C ALA A 33 2.38 -12.38 -10.08
N ALA A 34 2.70 -11.10 -9.86
CA ALA A 34 2.20 -10.36 -8.71
C ALA A 34 0.67 -10.24 -8.78
N ARG A 35 0.14 -9.86 -9.95
CA ARG A 35 -1.31 -9.75 -10.17
C ARG A 35 -2.05 -11.07 -9.93
N ALA A 36 -1.51 -12.19 -10.39
CA ALA A 36 -2.06 -13.50 -10.12
C ALA A 36 -2.07 -13.84 -8.62
N ALA A 37 -0.96 -13.61 -7.92
CA ALA A 37 -0.85 -13.87 -6.49
C ALA A 37 -1.85 -13.05 -5.66
N PHE A 38 -2.12 -11.80 -6.05
CA PHE A 38 -3.17 -11.01 -5.39
C PHE A 38 -4.58 -11.41 -5.81
N ALA A 39 -4.80 -11.86 -7.06
CA ALA A 39 -6.09 -12.41 -7.51
C ALA A 39 -6.52 -13.62 -6.67
N GLU A 40 -5.57 -14.49 -6.30
CA GLU A 40 -5.82 -15.60 -5.38
C GLU A 40 -6.29 -15.15 -3.98
N GLN A 41 -6.02 -13.90 -3.58
CA GLN A 41 -6.53 -13.32 -2.33
C GLN A 41 -7.94 -12.72 -2.47
N GLY A 42 -8.55 -12.81 -3.65
CA GLY A 42 -9.87 -12.25 -3.92
C GLY A 42 -9.89 -10.73 -4.02
N TRP A 43 -8.76 -10.12 -4.39
CA TRP A 43 -8.62 -8.67 -4.44
C TRP A 43 -9.59 -7.98 -5.41
N ASP A 44 -10.21 -8.68 -6.37
CA ASP A 44 -11.09 -8.10 -7.38
C ASP A 44 -12.35 -7.48 -6.77
N ALA A 45 -12.73 -7.93 -5.57
CA ALA A 45 -13.82 -7.35 -4.79
C ALA A 45 -13.38 -6.19 -3.88
N TRP A 46 -12.08 -5.87 -3.81
CA TRP A 46 -11.55 -4.85 -2.90
C TRP A 46 -11.62 -3.47 -3.55
N ALA A 47 -12.10 -2.50 -2.78
CA ALA A 47 -12.04 -1.07 -3.11
C ALA A 47 -10.61 -0.54 -2.93
N VAL A 48 -9.71 -0.95 -3.83
CA VAL A 48 -8.26 -0.66 -3.80
C VAL A 48 -7.83 -0.21 -5.19
N GLU A 49 -7.10 0.90 -5.21
CA GLU A 49 -6.51 1.44 -6.43
C GLU A 49 -5.30 0.59 -6.85
N ARG A 50 -5.25 0.19 -8.12
CA ARG A 50 -4.13 -0.57 -8.67
C ARG A 50 -3.51 0.23 -9.81
N ARG A 51 -2.20 0.35 -9.78
CA ARG A 51 -1.41 1.12 -10.76
C ARG A 51 -0.19 0.31 -11.18
N GLU A 52 0.11 0.35 -12.47
CA GLU A 52 1.34 -0.23 -13.00
C GLU A 52 2.51 0.73 -12.83
N GLU A 53 2.19 2.02 -12.79
CA GLU A 53 3.08 3.14 -12.58
C GLU A 53 3.65 3.17 -11.15
N SER A 54 4.79 3.84 -10.99
CA SER A 54 5.35 4.08 -9.67
C SER A 54 4.49 5.06 -8.89
N VAL A 55 4.53 4.98 -7.56
CA VAL A 55 3.89 6.01 -6.71
C VAL A 55 4.42 7.41 -7.03
N PHE A 56 5.71 7.51 -7.41
CA PHE A 56 6.34 8.78 -7.79
C PHE A 56 5.79 9.37 -9.09
N ASP A 57 5.13 8.56 -9.93
CA ASP A 57 4.48 9.01 -11.16
C ASP A 57 2.98 9.32 -10.94
N CYS A 58 2.40 8.83 -9.83
CA CYS A 58 0.97 8.95 -9.55
C CYS A 58 0.62 10.19 -8.72
N VAL A 59 1.52 10.65 -7.85
CA VAL A 59 1.28 11.78 -6.94
C VAL A 59 2.49 12.72 -6.87
N PRO A 60 2.29 13.99 -6.47
CA PRO A 60 3.39 14.93 -6.31
C PRO A 60 4.42 14.43 -5.28
N ARG A 61 5.71 14.56 -5.60
CA ARG A 61 6.79 13.96 -4.80
C ARG A 61 6.91 14.57 -3.42
N GLU A 62 6.55 15.85 -3.30
CA GLU A 62 6.46 16.62 -2.07
C GLU A 62 5.35 16.15 -1.12
N SER A 63 4.36 15.42 -1.63
CA SER A 63 3.29 14.81 -0.82
C SER A 63 3.60 13.38 -0.36
N ILE A 64 4.76 12.82 -0.74
CA ILE A 64 5.13 11.43 -0.44
C ILE A 64 6.00 11.37 0.82
N VAL A 65 5.58 10.54 1.78
CA VAL A 65 6.38 10.13 2.93
C VAL A 65 6.66 8.64 2.84
N TYR A 66 7.93 8.27 2.69
CA TYR A 66 8.34 6.87 2.62
C TYR A 66 8.63 6.33 4.03
N LEU A 67 7.89 5.30 4.44
CA LEU A 67 8.06 4.68 5.74
C LEU A 67 9.18 3.64 5.66
N SER A 68 10.24 3.85 6.46
CA SER A 68 11.40 2.96 6.53
C SER A 68 11.80 2.74 7.99
N PRO A 69 12.18 1.52 8.38
CA PRO A 69 12.75 1.28 9.71
C PRO A 69 14.07 2.03 9.94
N ASP A 70 14.77 2.39 8.88
CA ASP A 70 16.04 3.11 8.92
C ASP A 70 15.87 4.64 8.86
N ALA A 71 14.63 5.14 8.97
CA ALA A 71 14.37 6.58 8.95
C ALA A 71 14.95 7.26 10.21
N GLU A 72 15.66 8.38 10.03
CA GLU A 72 16.22 9.16 11.13
C GLU A 72 15.15 9.82 12.02
N HIS A 73 13.99 10.11 11.43
CA HIS A 73 12.90 10.81 12.09
C HIS A 73 11.72 9.86 12.32
N ALA A 74 11.21 9.86 13.55
CA ALA A 74 10.00 9.10 13.88
C ALA A 74 8.75 9.78 13.31
N LEU A 75 7.77 8.97 12.89
CA LEU A 75 6.47 9.48 12.49
C LEU A 75 5.63 9.80 13.73
N GLU A 76 5.28 11.08 13.93
CA GLU A 76 4.48 11.52 15.09
C GLU A 76 2.98 11.40 14.86
N GLY A 77 2.54 11.38 13.59
CA GLY A 77 1.13 11.28 13.22
C GLY A 77 0.92 11.12 11.72
N VAL A 78 -0.35 10.88 11.34
CA VAL A 78 -0.78 10.76 9.94
C VAL A 78 -1.58 12.01 9.59
N GLU A 79 -1.17 12.71 8.54
CA GLU A 79 -1.77 13.96 8.09
C GLU A 79 -2.65 13.75 6.85
N PRO A 80 -3.85 14.37 6.78
CA PRO A 80 -4.67 14.36 5.58
C PRO A 80 -3.93 15.01 4.39
N GLY A 81 -4.04 14.38 3.21
CA GLY A 81 -3.42 14.87 1.98
C GLY A 81 -1.96 14.42 1.76
N VAL A 82 -1.36 13.73 2.73
CA VAL A 82 -0.04 13.11 2.59
C VAL A 82 -0.18 11.65 2.16
N THR A 83 0.64 11.23 1.20
CA THR A 83 0.72 9.84 0.71
C THR A 83 1.83 9.11 1.44
N TYR A 84 1.44 8.20 2.34
CA TYR A 84 2.39 7.35 3.09
C TYR A 84 2.67 6.06 2.32
N VAL A 85 3.94 5.78 2.08
CA VAL A 85 4.38 4.64 1.27
C VAL A 85 5.04 3.59 2.15
N VAL A 86 4.54 2.35 2.08
CA VAL A 86 5.15 1.17 2.70
C VAL A 86 5.81 0.35 1.60
N GLY A 87 7.08 -0.03 1.80
CA GLY A 87 7.79 -0.90 0.87
C GLY A 87 7.11 -2.27 0.75
N GLY A 88 6.68 -2.63 -0.46
CA GLY A 88 6.04 -3.91 -0.77
C GLY A 88 7.03 -5.08 -0.90
N ILE A 89 7.91 -5.25 0.08
CA ILE A 89 8.92 -6.30 0.09
C ILE A 89 8.69 -7.27 1.26
N VAL A 90 8.88 -8.56 0.99
CA VAL A 90 9.04 -9.56 2.04
C VAL A 90 10.49 -10.02 1.99
N ASP A 91 11.29 -9.51 2.90
CA ASP A 91 12.63 -10.00 3.15
C ASP A 91 12.53 -11.02 4.30
N ARG A 92 12.68 -12.32 3.97
CA ARG A 92 12.59 -13.54 4.83
C ARG A 92 11.31 -14.38 4.79
#